data_AF-A0A4S3M1Y3-F1
#
_entry.id   AF-A0A4S3M1Y3-F1
#
_cell.length_a   1.000
_cell.length_b   1.000
_cell.length_c   1.000
_cell.angle_alpha   90.00
_cell.angle_beta   90.00
_cell.angle_gamma   90.00
#
_symmetry.space_group_name_H-M   'P 1'
#
loop_
_entity.id
_entity.type
_entity.pdbx_description
1 polymer ?
#
loop_
_entity_poly.entity_id
_entity_poly.type
_entity_poly.pdbx_seq_one_letter_code
_entity_poly.pdbx_strand_id
1 'polypeptide(L)'
;MKKLLLFLLSGVFTLILSAQEHSGLAAVGELSDGLISVEKDGKWAFIDQEGALVIDYRDDLVTGEKAPEFKEGRCLIQQTKEGIPYYGYIDTSGEIVIEPIYLNATAFKDGYAIVLKMEEQVRGTNQYLNKEIIDRNFDEVLINTQGDELKYLTAHKGVLLDAKKYKQPEMVSKIVSSGLVAFKDESGKWKVAKL
;
A
#
# COMPACT_ATOMS: atom_id res chain seq x y z
N MET A 1 69.35 15.68 -20.32
CA MET A 1 68.32 16.64 -19.88
C MET A 1 67.06 16.40 -20.71
N LYS A 2 66.13 15.58 -20.21
CA LYS A 2 64.88 15.24 -20.90
C LYS A 2 63.88 16.37 -20.71
N LYS A 3 63.33 16.90 -21.80
CA LYS A 3 62.15 17.77 -21.79
C LYS A 3 60.94 16.91 -21.40
N LEU A 4 60.18 17.32 -20.38
CA LEU A 4 58.85 16.78 -20.11
C LEU A 4 57.83 17.88 -20.39
N LEU A 5 57.06 17.67 -21.44
CA LEU A 5 56.00 18.54 -21.92
C LEU A 5 54.71 18.21 -21.15
N LEU A 6 54.02 19.25 -20.72
CA LEU A 6 52.71 19.24 -20.06
C LEU A 6 51.63 18.64 -20.98
N PHE A 7 50.75 17.80 -20.45
CA PHE A 7 49.37 17.68 -20.95
C PHE A 7 48.41 17.82 -19.79
N LEU A 8 47.71 18.96 -19.76
CA LEU A 8 46.46 19.16 -19.05
C LEU A 8 45.49 18.06 -19.48
N LEU A 9 45.13 17.14 -18.59
CA LEU A 9 43.90 16.38 -18.76
C LEU A 9 42.78 17.19 -18.11
N SER A 10 42.24 18.12 -18.89
CA SER A 10 40.93 18.72 -18.71
C SER A 10 39.86 17.63 -18.85
N GLY A 11 39.81 16.72 -17.87
CA GLY A 11 38.71 15.78 -17.71
C GLY A 11 37.59 16.49 -16.98
N VAL A 12 36.99 17.49 -17.63
CA VAL A 12 35.59 17.79 -17.35
C VAL A 12 34.88 16.51 -17.76
N PHE A 13 34.69 15.62 -16.80
CA PHE A 13 33.77 14.50 -16.91
C PHE A 13 32.40 15.18 -17.02
N THR A 14 32.06 15.59 -18.23
CA THR A 14 30.69 15.90 -18.58
C THR A 14 29.95 14.59 -18.32
N LEU A 15 29.32 14.51 -17.14
CA LEU A 15 28.18 13.65 -16.92
C LEU A 15 27.21 14.02 -18.04
N ILE A 16 27.29 13.27 -19.14
CA ILE A 16 26.21 13.19 -20.09
C ILE A 16 25.09 12.60 -19.23
N LEU A 17 24.20 13.46 -18.72
CA LEU A 17 22.85 13.04 -18.39
C LEU A 17 22.28 12.54 -19.72
N SER A 18 22.57 11.29 -20.05
CA SER A 18 21.79 10.58 -21.04
C SER A 18 20.39 10.59 -20.46
N ALA A 19 19.49 11.35 -21.09
CA ALA A 19 18.08 11.29 -20.79
C ALA A 19 17.70 9.81 -20.79
N GLN A 20 17.32 9.29 -19.62
CA GLN A 20 17.06 7.86 -19.46
C GLN A 20 15.76 7.55 -20.20
N GLU A 21 15.88 7.02 -21.41
CA GLU A 21 14.73 6.61 -22.20
C GLU A 21 14.22 5.26 -21.70
N HIS A 22 13.03 5.26 -21.06
CA HIS A 22 12.32 4.03 -20.72
C HIS A 22 11.38 3.66 -21.87
N SER A 23 11.76 2.61 -22.61
CA SER A 23 10.98 2.11 -23.74
C SER A 23 10.32 0.76 -23.42
N GLY A 24 9.25 0.44 -24.17
CA GLY A 24 8.50 -0.81 -24.01
C GLY A 24 7.60 -0.85 -22.79
N LEU A 25 7.18 0.32 -22.29
CA LEU A 25 6.24 0.42 -21.18
C LEU A 25 4.82 0.10 -21.65
N ALA A 26 4.08 -0.69 -20.87
CA ALA A 26 2.69 -1.03 -21.13
C ALA A 26 1.74 0.10 -20.70
N ALA A 27 2.08 0.78 -19.60
CA ALA A 27 1.30 1.88 -19.04
C ALA A 27 2.20 2.86 -18.28
N VAL A 28 1.72 4.09 -18.12
CA VAL A 28 2.36 5.16 -17.35
C VAL A 28 1.27 5.82 -16.51
N GLY A 29 1.55 6.00 -15.21
CA GLY A 29 0.65 6.67 -14.28
C GLY A 29 0.84 8.18 -14.26
N GLU A 30 0.12 8.83 -13.36
CA GLU A 30 0.25 10.26 -13.12
C GLU A 30 1.35 10.54 -12.08
N LEU A 31 1.88 11.76 -12.08
CA LEU A 31 2.82 12.21 -11.06
C LEU A 31 2.11 12.30 -9.70
N SER A 32 2.65 11.59 -8.70
CA SER A 32 2.11 11.53 -7.35
C SER A 32 3.24 11.46 -6.32
N ASP A 33 3.24 12.37 -5.34
CA ASP A 33 4.32 12.55 -4.35
C ASP A 33 5.75 12.54 -4.93
N GLY A 34 5.91 13.15 -6.11
CA GLY A 34 7.22 13.26 -6.79
C GLY A 34 7.62 12.05 -7.63
N LEU A 35 6.79 11.00 -7.68
CA LEU A 35 7.05 9.77 -8.42
C LEU A 35 5.99 9.49 -9.50
N ILE A 36 6.40 8.81 -10.56
CA ILE A 36 5.54 8.38 -11.66
C ILE A 36 5.63 6.86 -11.74
N SER A 37 4.49 6.17 -11.68
CA SER A 37 4.47 4.72 -11.84
C SER A 37 4.60 4.33 -13.31
N VAL A 38 5.39 3.31 -13.63
CA VAL A 38 5.55 2.77 -14.98
C VAL A 38 5.35 1.26 -14.97
N GLU A 39 4.61 0.75 -15.96
CA GLU A 39 4.36 -0.68 -16.10
C GLU A 39 5.23 -1.28 -17.21
N LYS A 40 5.85 -2.42 -16.90
CA LYS A 40 6.54 -3.25 -17.88
C LYS A 40 6.38 -4.72 -17.52
N ASP A 41 6.03 -5.54 -18.51
CA ASP A 41 5.90 -7.00 -18.37
C ASP A 41 4.99 -7.43 -17.20
N GLY A 42 3.91 -6.67 -16.95
CA GLY A 42 2.94 -6.93 -15.88
C GLY A 42 3.41 -6.56 -14.47
N LYS A 43 4.53 -5.83 -14.36
CA LYS A 43 5.08 -5.32 -13.10
C LYS A 43 5.15 -3.80 -13.13
N TRP A 44 5.10 -3.19 -11.95
CA TRP A 44 5.12 -1.75 -11.79
C TRP A 44 6.36 -1.28 -11.06
N ALA A 45 6.95 -0.19 -11.54
CA ALA A 45 8.07 0.49 -10.92
C ALA A 45 7.72 1.97 -10.71
N PHE A 46 8.57 2.71 -10.00
CA PHE A 46 8.43 4.17 -9.87
C PHE A 46 9.69 4.88 -10.33
N ILE A 47 9.51 5.89 -11.18
CA ILE A 47 10.56 6.80 -11.64
C ILE A 47 10.34 8.20 -11.03
N ASP A 48 11.41 8.98 -10.90
CA ASP A 48 11.32 10.40 -10.55
C ASP A 48 10.96 11.28 -11.76
N GLN A 49 10.95 12.60 -11.57
CA GLN A 49 10.59 13.58 -12.61
C GLN A 49 11.66 13.69 -13.71
N GLU A 50 12.88 13.31 -13.39
CA GLU A 50 14.03 13.23 -14.30
C GLU A 50 14.04 11.91 -15.08
N GLY A 51 13.16 10.98 -14.73
CA GLY A 51 13.05 9.65 -15.33
C GLY A 51 14.03 8.63 -14.76
N ALA A 52 14.70 8.90 -13.64
CA ALA A 52 15.52 7.90 -12.97
C ALA A 52 14.63 6.90 -12.22
N LEU A 53 14.99 5.63 -12.27
CA LEU A 53 14.30 4.57 -11.54
C LEU A 53 14.57 4.70 -10.03
N VAL A 54 13.52 4.92 -9.24
CA VAL A 54 13.59 5.08 -7.77
C VAL A 54 13.21 3.79 -7.07
N ILE A 55 12.09 3.18 -7.48
CA ILE A 55 11.63 1.89 -6.96
C ILE A 55 11.59 0.93 -8.14
N ASP A 56 12.27 -0.22 -8.00
CA ASP A 56 12.35 -1.23 -9.06
C ASP A 56 10.99 -1.91 -9.30
N TYR A 57 10.91 -2.70 -10.37
CA TYR A 57 9.70 -3.41 -10.79
C TYR A 57 9.22 -4.43 -9.75
N ARG A 58 7.98 -4.23 -9.31
CA ARG A 58 7.28 -5.00 -8.29
C ARG A 58 5.99 -5.59 -8.84
N ASP A 59 5.63 -6.76 -8.34
CA ASP A 59 4.37 -7.46 -8.65
C ASP A 59 3.35 -7.40 -7.50
N ASP A 60 3.70 -6.76 -6.38
CA ASP A 60 2.86 -6.61 -5.19
C ASP A 60 2.14 -5.25 -5.11
N LEU A 61 2.33 -4.34 -6.07
CA LEU A 61 1.65 -3.05 -6.09
C LEU A 61 0.17 -3.21 -6.43
N VAL A 62 -0.69 -2.57 -5.64
CA VAL A 62 -2.15 -2.65 -5.84
C VAL A 62 -2.55 -1.80 -7.04
N THR A 63 -3.18 -2.45 -8.02
CA THR A 63 -3.75 -1.81 -9.20
C THR A 63 -5.27 -1.96 -9.18
N GLY A 64 -5.97 -0.89 -9.56
CA GLY A 64 -7.43 -0.89 -9.72
C GLY A 64 -7.79 -0.47 -11.14
N GLU A 65 -8.75 0.44 -11.28
CA GLU A 65 -9.01 1.13 -12.55
C GLU A 65 -7.89 2.10 -12.95
N LYS A 66 -6.91 2.31 -12.08
CA LYS A 66 -5.79 3.25 -12.24
C LYS A 66 -4.46 2.58 -11.91
N ALA A 67 -3.39 3.19 -12.43
CA ALA A 67 -2.02 2.87 -12.07
C ALA A 67 -1.77 3.07 -10.56
N PRO A 68 -0.80 2.36 -9.96
CA PRO A 68 -0.38 2.58 -8.57
C PRO A 68 0.07 4.03 -8.39
N GLU A 69 -0.29 4.64 -7.27
CA GLU A 69 0.09 6.02 -6.96
C GLU A 69 0.47 6.18 -5.50
N PHE A 70 1.37 7.12 -5.24
CA PHE A 70 1.64 7.57 -3.88
C PHE A 70 0.59 8.60 -3.46
N LYS A 71 0.07 8.42 -2.24
CA LYS A 71 -0.73 9.42 -1.54
C LYS A 71 -0.12 9.64 -0.18
N GLU A 72 0.28 10.89 0.08
CA GLU A 72 0.84 11.31 1.38
C GLU A 72 2.06 10.47 1.77
N GLY A 73 2.89 10.13 0.77
CA GLY A 73 4.10 9.35 0.92
C GLY A 73 3.85 7.85 1.14
N ARG A 74 2.66 7.34 0.83
CA ARG A 74 2.31 5.92 0.95
C ARG A 74 1.72 5.37 -0.34
N CYS A 75 2.13 4.16 -0.72
CA CYS A 75 1.53 3.40 -1.81
C CYS A 75 1.06 2.03 -1.28
N LEU A 76 -0.13 1.61 -1.71
CA LEU A 76 -0.69 0.31 -1.32
C LEU A 76 0.08 -0.84 -1.97
N ILE A 77 0.35 -1.88 -1.18
CA ILE A 77 0.84 -3.18 -1.63
C ILE A 77 -0.09 -4.30 -1.17
N GLN A 78 -0.06 -5.42 -1.88
CA GLN A 78 -0.83 -6.62 -1.57
C GLN A 78 0.07 -7.85 -1.63
N GLN A 79 0.04 -8.64 -0.56
CA GLN A 79 0.65 -9.96 -0.51
C GLN A 79 -0.40 -11.04 -0.25
N THR A 80 -0.34 -12.13 -0.98
CA THR A 80 -1.26 -13.26 -0.80
C THR A 80 -0.69 -14.28 0.17
N LYS A 81 -1.40 -14.53 1.28
CA LYS A 81 -1.06 -15.54 2.30
C LYS A 81 -2.15 -16.60 2.30
N GLU A 82 -1.76 -17.86 2.06
CA GLU A 82 -2.69 -18.99 1.99
C GLU A 82 -3.88 -18.79 1.03
N GLY A 83 -3.65 -18.08 -0.08
CA GLY A 83 -4.69 -17.77 -1.07
C GLY A 83 -5.62 -16.62 -0.69
N ILE A 84 -5.31 -15.88 0.38
CA ILE A 84 -6.03 -14.69 0.83
C ILE A 84 -5.13 -13.45 0.67
N PRO A 85 -5.60 -12.38 -0.01
CA PRO A 85 -4.85 -11.14 -0.14
C PRO A 85 -4.83 -10.35 1.17
N TYR A 86 -3.65 -9.84 1.51
CA TYR A 86 -3.43 -8.92 2.62
C TYR A 86 -2.75 -7.65 2.13
N TYR A 87 -3.18 -6.52 2.67
CA TYR A 87 -2.81 -5.19 2.24
C TYR A 87 -1.92 -4.49 3.27
N GLY A 88 -0.92 -3.78 2.75
CA GLY A 88 0.03 -2.98 3.51
C GLY A 88 0.45 -1.75 2.70
N TYR A 89 1.49 -1.05 3.15
CA TYR A 89 1.95 0.17 2.50
C TYR A 89 3.47 0.26 2.47
N ILE A 90 3.97 0.75 1.34
CA ILE A 90 5.36 1.17 1.18
C ILE A 90 5.48 2.69 1.23
N ASP A 91 6.68 3.19 1.54
CA ASP A 91 7.03 4.59 1.36
C ASP A 91 7.64 4.88 -0.02
N THR A 92 7.99 6.15 -0.26
CA THR A 92 8.58 6.62 -1.53
C THR A 92 10.00 6.11 -1.80
N SER A 93 10.63 5.43 -0.84
CA SER A 93 11.88 4.70 -1.05
C SER A 93 11.64 3.24 -1.47
N GLY A 94 10.40 2.76 -1.36
CA GLY A 94 10.01 1.38 -1.66
C GLY A 94 10.03 0.46 -0.44
N GLU A 95 10.39 0.97 0.74
CA GLU A 95 10.44 0.19 1.97
C GLU A 95 9.02 -0.03 2.52
N ILE A 96 8.76 -1.22 3.06
CA ILE A 96 7.49 -1.53 3.71
C ILE A 96 7.46 -0.80 5.06
N VAL A 97 6.53 0.15 5.21
CA VAL A 97 6.33 0.90 6.46
C VAL A 97 5.15 0.34 7.26
N ILE A 98 4.17 -0.23 6.56
CA ILE A 98 3.01 -0.87 7.18
C ILE A 98 2.89 -2.26 6.58
N GLU A 99 3.09 -3.28 7.40
CA GLU A 99 3.08 -4.68 6.99
C GLU A 99 1.74 -5.07 6.34
N PRO A 100 1.75 -5.99 5.34
CA PRO A 100 0.54 -6.47 4.71
C PRO A 100 -0.20 -7.45 5.62
N ILE A 101 -0.99 -6.89 6.54
CA ILE A 101 -1.77 -7.62 7.55
C ILE A 101 -3.27 -7.32 7.50
N TYR A 102 -3.70 -6.37 6.66
CA TYR A 102 -5.10 -5.99 6.56
C TYR A 102 -5.82 -6.75 5.44
N LEU A 103 -7.08 -7.14 5.63
CA LEU A 103 -7.85 -7.86 4.60
C LEU A 103 -8.39 -6.93 3.50
N ASN A 104 -8.39 -5.63 3.75
CA ASN A 104 -8.66 -4.57 2.80
C ASN A 104 -8.09 -3.24 3.35
N ALA A 105 -7.80 -2.30 2.46
CA ALA A 105 -7.18 -1.03 2.82
C ALA A 105 -7.49 0.06 1.78
N THR A 106 -7.68 1.31 2.22
CA THR A 106 -7.82 2.46 1.32
C THR A 106 -6.49 3.17 1.10
N ALA A 107 -6.35 3.92 0.01
CA ALA A 107 -5.27 4.90 -0.09
C ALA A 107 -5.37 5.95 1.04
N PHE A 108 -4.24 6.56 1.37
CA PHE A 108 -4.19 7.65 2.35
C PHE A 108 -4.87 8.91 1.81
N LYS A 109 -5.60 9.60 2.68
CA LYS A 109 -6.26 10.87 2.41
C LYS A 109 -6.42 11.66 3.70
N ASP A 110 -5.99 12.92 3.66
CA ASP A 110 -6.03 13.85 4.79
C ASP A 110 -5.26 13.34 6.03
N GLY A 111 -4.21 12.54 5.84
CA GLY A 111 -3.39 11.93 6.89
C GLY A 111 -3.87 10.56 7.37
N TYR A 112 -4.94 10.02 6.77
CA TYR A 112 -5.61 8.82 7.27
C TYR A 112 -5.85 7.78 6.18
N ALA A 113 -5.87 6.51 6.58
CA ALA A 113 -6.43 5.43 5.79
C ALA A 113 -7.41 4.61 6.62
N ILE A 114 -8.36 3.96 5.95
CA ILE A 114 -9.25 2.99 6.58
C ILE A 114 -8.76 1.59 6.18
N VAL A 115 -8.60 0.73 7.17
CA VAL A 115 -8.14 -0.65 6.97
C VAL A 115 -9.09 -1.62 7.64
N LEU A 116 -9.25 -2.81 7.04
CA LEU A 116 -9.99 -3.91 7.63
C LEU A 116 -9.01 -4.86 8.33
N LYS A 117 -8.94 -4.74 9.65
CA LYS A 117 -8.10 -5.56 10.52
C LYS A 117 -8.81 -6.85 10.89
N MET A 118 -8.04 -7.93 10.99
CA MET A 118 -8.49 -9.18 11.58
C MET A 118 -7.77 -9.40 12.91
N GLU A 119 -8.53 -9.71 13.95
CA GLU A 119 -7.99 -10.07 15.26
C GLU A 119 -8.46 -11.47 15.66
N GLU A 120 -7.52 -12.33 16.04
CA GLU A 120 -7.81 -13.65 16.61
C GLU A 120 -7.65 -13.62 18.13
N GLN A 121 -8.62 -14.18 18.84
CA GLN A 121 -8.56 -14.36 20.29
C GLN A 121 -8.88 -15.81 20.65
N VAL A 122 -7.98 -16.47 21.39
CA VAL A 122 -8.24 -17.80 21.95
C VAL A 122 -9.18 -17.65 23.15
N ARG A 123 -10.42 -18.15 23.01
CA ARG A 123 -11.43 -18.11 24.08
C ARG A 123 -11.30 -19.27 25.07
N GLY A 124 -10.54 -20.30 24.70
CA GLY A 124 -10.29 -21.48 25.50
C GLY A 124 -10.01 -22.71 24.63
N THR A 125 -10.13 -23.89 25.22
CA THR A 125 -9.90 -25.17 24.53
C THR A 125 -11.12 -26.05 24.68
N ASN A 126 -11.60 -26.61 23.58
CA ASN A 126 -12.54 -27.70 23.60
C ASN A 126 -11.80 -28.96 24.07
N GLN A 127 -12.03 -29.36 25.32
CA GLN A 127 -11.33 -30.48 25.95
C GLN A 127 -11.64 -31.83 25.29
N TYR A 128 -12.83 -32.02 24.72
CA TYR A 128 -13.21 -33.27 24.06
C TYR A 128 -12.46 -33.47 22.74
N LEU A 129 -12.26 -32.39 21.98
CA LEU A 129 -11.56 -32.43 20.68
C LEU A 129 -10.06 -32.10 20.80
N ASN A 130 -9.62 -31.62 21.96
CA ASN A 130 -8.29 -31.05 22.17
C ASN A 130 -7.95 -29.96 21.12
N LYS A 131 -8.89 -29.03 20.89
CA LYS A 131 -8.75 -27.94 19.92
C LYS A 131 -9.05 -26.59 20.55
N GLU A 132 -8.29 -25.57 20.17
CA GLU A 132 -8.56 -24.19 20.56
C GLU A 132 -9.88 -23.70 19.97
N ILE A 133 -10.59 -22.92 20.78
CA ILE A 133 -11.79 -22.18 20.37
C ILE A 133 -11.31 -20.77 20.06
N ILE A 134 -11.21 -20.47 18.77
CA ILE A 134 -10.73 -19.18 18.27
C ILE A 134 -11.94 -18.33 17.91
N ASP A 135 -11.96 -17.12 18.45
CA ASP A 135 -12.88 -16.06 18.06
C ASP A 135 -12.14 -15.09 17.13
N ARG A 136 -12.80 -14.69 16.04
CA ARG A 136 -12.20 -13.86 15.00
C ARG A 136 -13.07 -12.63 14.79
N ASN A 137 -12.49 -11.46 15.04
CA ASN A 137 -13.11 -10.18 14.77
C ASN A 137 -12.52 -9.57 13.51
N PHE A 138 -13.36 -8.84 12.79
CA PHE A 138 -13.00 -8.19 11.53
C PHE A 138 -13.47 -6.74 11.62
N ASP A 139 -12.56 -5.82 11.86
CA ASP A 139 -12.92 -4.46 12.24
C ASP A 139 -12.31 -3.45 11.26
N GLU A 140 -13.15 -2.53 10.79
CA GLU A 140 -12.65 -1.34 10.12
C GLU A 140 -12.14 -0.35 11.15
N VAL A 141 -10.89 0.03 11.00
CA VAL A 141 -10.20 1.00 11.83
C VAL A 141 -9.57 2.09 10.98
N LEU A 142 -9.42 3.27 11.56
CA LEU A 142 -8.69 4.37 10.99
C LEU A 142 -7.24 4.32 11.47
N ILE A 143 -6.27 4.45 10.56
CA ILE A 143 -4.84 4.50 10.87
C ILE A 143 -4.20 5.81 10.37
N ASN A 144 -3.12 6.24 11.02
CA ASN A 144 -2.25 7.32 10.50
C ASN A 144 -1.21 6.77 9.50
N THR A 145 -0.38 7.65 8.92
CA THR A 145 0.67 7.27 7.95
C THR A 145 1.80 6.43 8.54
N GLN A 146 1.88 6.30 9.87
CA GLN A 146 2.82 5.42 10.58
C GLN A 146 2.22 4.03 10.83
N GLY A 147 0.92 3.85 10.58
CA GLY A 147 0.19 2.61 10.85
C GLY A 147 -0.42 2.55 12.25
N ASP A 148 -0.36 3.61 13.03
CA ASP A 148 -0.98 3.65 14.36
C ASP A 148 -2.49 3.70 14.22
N GLU A 149 -3.18 2.83 14.96
CA GLU A 149 -4.64 2.82 15.04
C GLU A 149 -5.15 4.01 15.86
N LEU A 150 -6.05 4.78 15.25
CA LEU A 150 -6.60 6.00 15.84
C LEU A 150 -8.04 5.82 16.31
N LYS A 151 -8.83 5.03 15.56
CA LYS A 151 -10.28 4.96 15.79
C LYS A 151 -10.88 3.67 15.24
N TYR A 152 -11.66 2.99 16.07
CA TYR A 152 -12.60 1.97 15.62
C TYR A 152 -13.79 2.62 14.88
N LEU A 153 -14.19 2.03 13.76
CA LEU A 153 -15.34 2.48 12.97
C LEU A 153 -16.50 1.48 13.07
N THR A 154 -16.30 0.25 12.60
CA THR A 154 -17.37 -0.76 12.56
C THR A 154 -16.82 -2.17 12.38
N ALA A 155 -17.66 -3.17 12.68
CA ALA A 155 -17.33 -4.58 12.57
C ALA A 155 -17.98 -5.21 11.33
N HIS A 156 -17.24 -6.11 10.69
CA HIS A 156 -17.69 -6.98 9.63
C HIS A 156 -18.14 -8.34 10.18
N LYS A 157 -19.20 -8.88 9.61
CA LYS A 157 -19.71 -10.22 9.92
C LYS A 157 -19.66 -11.08 8.67
N GLY A 158 -19.37 -12.38 8.86
CA GLY A 158 -19.39 -13.35 7.77
C GLY A 158 -18.20 -13.28 6.82
N VAL A 159 -17.07 -12.72 7.26
CA VAL A 159 -15.81 -12.79 6.50
C VAL A 159 -15.32 -14.24 6.51
N LEU A 160 -15.16 -14.82 5.32
CA LEU A 160 -14.75 -16.21 5.16
C LEU A 160 -13.27 -16.29 4.79
N LEU A 161 -12.44 -16.74 5.73
CA LEU A 161 -11.01 -17.00 5.51
C LEU A 161 -10.78 -18.42 4.96
N ASP A 162 -11.41 -18.71 3.82
CA ASP A 162 -11.22 -19.95 3.06
C ASP A 162 -10.83 -19.56 1.64
N ALA A 163 -9.64 -19.92 1.18
CA ALA A 163 -9.10 -19.48 -0.11
C ALA A 163 -10.02 -19.75 -1.31
N LYS A 164 -10.85 -20.79 -1.26
CA LYS A 164 -11.76 -21.16 -2.37
C LYS A 164 -13.07 -20.35 -2.34
N LYS A 165 -13.44 -19.84 -1.18
CA LYS A 165 -14.68 -19.08 -0.94
C LYS A 165 -14.43 -17.62 -0.60
N TYR A 166 -13.16 -17.22 -0.47
CA TYR A 166 -12.78 -15.88 -0.08
C TYR A 166 -13.34 -14.88 -1.09
N LYS A 167 -13.97 -13.85 -0.53
CA LYS A 167 -14.35 -12.65 -1.26
C LYS A 167 -13.83 -11.51 -0.44
N GLN A 168 -13.07 -10.62 -1.08
CA GLN A 168 -12.56 -9.43 -0.41
C GLN A 168 -13.73 -8.65 0.19
N PRO A 169 -13.72 -8.37 1.51
CA PRO A 169 -14.79 -7.61 2.11
C PRO A 169 -14.78 -6.17 1.59
N GLU A 170 -15.93 -5.64 1.19
CA GLU A 170 -16.05 -4.25 0.75
C GLU A 170 -15.94 -3.29 1.94
N MET A 171 -15.29 -2.15 1.75
CA MET A 171 -15.26 -1.10 2.78
C MET A 171 -16.65 -0.49 2.96
N VAL A 172 -17.16 -0.45 4.19
CA VAL A 172 -18.42 0.19 4.56
C VAL A 172 -18.22 1.54 5.25
N SER A 173 -16.97 1.99 5.34
CA SER A 173 -16.58 3.33 5.79
C SER A 173 -15.86 4.11 4.70
N LYS A 174 -15.91 5.44 4.81
CA LYS A 174 -15.23 6.36 3.90
C LYS A 174 -14.88 7.69 4.59
N ILE A 175 -13.72 8.24 4.23
CA ILE A 175 -13.33 9.61 4.60
C ILE A 175 -14.10 10.58 3.70
N VAL A 176 -14.98 11.38 4.32
CA VAL A 176 -15.88 12.30 3.59
C VAL A 176 -15.23 13.65 3.37
N SER A 177 -14.46 14.14 4.33
CA SER A 177 -13.67 15.38 4.23
C SER A 177 -12.50 15.36 5.20
N SER A 178 -11.63 16.37 5.11
CA SER A 178 -10.59 16.64 6.11
C SER A 178 -11.23 16.77 7.50
N GLY A 179 -11.13 15.72 8.31
CA GLY A 179 -11.72 15.69 9.66
C GLY A 179 -13.06 14.97 9.83
N LEU A 180 -13.62 14.34 8.79
CA LEU A 180 -14.88 13.58 8.90
C LEU A 180 -14.78 12.19 8.26
N VAL A 181 -15.22 11.18 9.00
CA VAL A 181 -15.41 9.81 8.53
C VAL A 181 -16.88 9.42 8.63
N ALA A 182 -17.40 8.76 7.60
CA ALA A 182 -18.73 8.15 7.60
C ALA A 182 -18.59 6.64 7.56
N PHE A 183 -19.36 5.92 8.37
CA PHE A 183 -19.33 4.47 8.49
C PHE A 183 -20.71 3.92 8.84
N LYS A 184 -20.99 2.66 8.49
CA LYS A 184 -22.25 2.00 8.87
C LYS A 184 -22.12 1.38 10.26
N ASP A 185 -23.10 1.60 11.13
CA ASP A 185 -23.21 0.85 12.38
C ASP A 185 -23.72 -0.58 12.16
N GLU A 186 -23.82 -1.37 13.23
CA GLU A 186 -24.29 -2.75 13.17
C GLU A 186 -25.71 -2.93 12.62
N SER A 187 -26.52 -1.86 12.64
CA SER A 187 -27.86 -1.86 12.05
C SER A 187 -27.86 -1.51 10.56
N GLY A 188 -26.68 -1.23 9.98
CA GLY A 188 -26.48 -0.82 8.60
C GLY A 188 -26.74 0.67 8.36
N LYS A 189 -26.96 1.48 9.41
CA LYS A 189 -27.24 2.91 9.29
C LYS A 189 -25.96 3.72 9.30
N TRP A 190 -25.93 4.80 8.53
CA TRP A 190 -24.78 5.71 8.48
C TRP A 190 -24.62 6.48 9.78
N LYS A 191 -23.40 6.49 10.29
CA LYS A 191 -22.87 7.41 11.30
C LYS A 191 -21.79 8.26 10.66
N VAL A 192 -21.64 9.49 11.17
CA VAL A 192 -20.54 10.38 10.81
C VAL A 192 -19.85 10.79 12.11
N ALA A 193 -18.53 10.69 12.13
CA ALA A 193 -17.72 11.08 13.27
C ALA A 193 -16.60 12.02 12.85
N LYS A 194 -16.17 12.85 13.79
CA LYS A 194 -14.98 13.67 13.66
C LYS A 194 -13.71 12.81 13.83
N LEU A 195 -12.70 13.12 13.02
CA LEU A 195 -11.33 12.61 13.12
C LEU A 195 -10.51 13.47 14.09
#